data_AF-A0A0L0RY16-F1
#
_entry.id   AF-A0A0L0RY16-F1
#
_cell.length_a   1.000
_cell.length_b   1.000
_cell.length_c   1.000
_cell.angle_alpha   90.00
_cell.angle_beta   90.00
_cell.angle_gamma   90.00
#
_symmetry.space_group_name_H-M   'P 1'
#
loop_
_entity.id
_entity.type
_entity.pdbx_description
1 polymer ?
#
loop_
_entity_poly.entity_id
_entity_poly.type
_entity_poly.pdbx_seq_one_letter_code
_entity_poly.pdbx_strand_id
1 'polypeptide(L)'
;MLRAHYIAKRSYATAGGASQVIGGWTDRLKKLMNRASEKQTEEADKPATEAKAADAKVASDEAKMRKAATFAAREARRKAMLQKQEEKRTREAAAKVAAMPVPDAVKAALTKAGLPTEDLRTVALDDLAVKGKVVASFMESSQVLLSHTEITQIQTAADLLRTASLPRAPIIKHPVAKWFLDQQAAKQLPPNVMFVPFNKSKKLELRKLF
;
A
#
# COMPACT_ATOMS: atom_id res chain seq x y z
N MET A 1 -17.75 -5.05 -12.62
CA MET A 1 -18.91 -5.42 -11.77
C MET A 1 -20.14 -5.40 -12.64
N LEU A 2 -20.91 -6.50 -12.73
CA LEU A 2 -22.36 -6.54 -13.00
C LEU A 2 -22.81 -8.02 -13.05
N ARG A 3 -23.57 -8.44 -12.03
CA ARG A 3 -24.21 -9.77 -11.89
C ARG A 3 -25.60 -9.69 -12.53
N ALA A 4 -25.91 -10.59 -13.44
CA ALA A 4 -27.27 -10.79 -13.95
C ALA A 4 -28.01 -11.83 -13.09
N HIS A 5 -29.12 -11.45 -12.48
CA HIS A 5 -30.06 -12.34 -11.80
C HIS A 5 -31.13 -12.79 -12.80
N TYR A 6 -31.24 -14.09 -13.04
CA TYR A 6 -32.32 -14.68 -13.83
C TYR A 6 -33.42 -15.19 -12.89
N ILE A 7 -34.61 -14.61 -12.99
CA ILE A 7 -35.83 -15.02 -12.28
C ILE A 7 -36.62 -15.91 -13.25
N ALA A 8 -36.71 -17.21 -12.95
CA ALA A 8 -37.51 -18.16 -13.72
C ALA A 8 -38.98 -18.08 -13.31
N LYS A 9 -39.86 -17.76 -14.28
CA LYS A 9 -41.32 -17.79 -14.14
C LYS A 9 -41.83 -19.22 -14.22
N ARG A 10 -42.71 -19.58 -13.28
CA ARG A 10 -43.49 -20.82 -13.22
C ARG A 10 -44.84 -20.57 -13.91
N SER A 11 -45.25 -21.46 -14.82
CA SER A 11 -46.63 -21.55 -15.29
C SER A 11 -47.04 -23.03 -15.42
N TYR A 12 -48.01 -23.40 -14.59
CA TYR A 12 -48.93 -24.55 -14.67
C TYR A 12 -49.77 -24.45 -15.97
N ALA A 13 -50.52 -25.41 -16.49
CA ALA A 13 -50.98 -26.77 -16.18
C ALA A 13 -51.67 -27.29 -17.47
N THR A 14 -51.91 -28.61 -17.58
CA THR A 14 -53.17 -29.30 -18.01
C THR A 14 -52.82 -30.75 -18.36
N ALA A 15 -53.22 -31.77 -17.58
CA ALA A 15 -54.54 -32.37 -17.41
C ALA A 15 -55.06 -33.13 -18.66
N GLY A 16 -55.09 -34.46 -18.57
CA GLY A 16 -55.85 -35.33 -19.48
C GLY A 16 -55.60 -36.82 -19.24
N GLY A 17 -56.64 -37.58 -18.92
CA GLY A 17 -56.70 -39.03 -19.20
C GLY A 17 -56.95 -39.94 -17.99
N ALA A 18 -58.22 -40.27 -17.75
CA ALA A 18 -58.71 -41.21 -16.76
C ALA A 18 -58.38 -42.68 -17.06
N SER A 19 -58.15 -43.49 -16.02
CA SER A 19 -58.53 -44.92 -15.95
C SER A 19 -58.17 -45.50 -14.56
N GLN A 20 -58.96 -46.47 -14.09
CA GLN A 20 -58.80 -47.29 -12.87
C GLN A 20 -59.23 -46.68 -11.54
N VAL A 21 -60.54 -46.53 -11.39
CA VAL A 21 -61.21 -46.71 -10.10
C VAL A 21 -61.64 -48.18 -10.04
N ILE A 22 -60.95 -48.98 -9.22
CA ILE A 22 -61.40 -50.18 -8.47
C ILE A 22 -60.10 -50.82 -7.93
N GLY A 23 -59.78 -50.60 -6.65
CA GLY A 23 -58.57 -51.15 -6.01
C GLY A 23 -57.88 -50.25 -4.95
N GLY A 24 -58.31 -49.00 -4.78
CA GLY A 24 -57.54 -47.98 -4.04
C GLY A 24 -57.64 -47.96 -2.50
N TRP A 25 -58.40 -48.86 -1.86
CA TRP A 25 -58.55 -48.85 -0.40
C TRP A 25 -57.57 -49.79 0.32
N THR A 26 -57.30 -50.97 -0.23
CA THR A 26 -56.38 -51.95 0.36
C THR A 26 -54.92 -51.52 0.23
N ASP A 27 -54.54 -50.91 -0.89
CA ASP A 27 -53.19 -50.39 -1.10
C ASP A 27 -52.89 -49.13 -0.28
N ARG A 28 -53.89 -48.27 -0.06
CA ARG A 28 -53.73 -47.08 0.81
C ARG A 28 -53.55 -47.46 2.27
N LEU A 29 -54.24 -48.49 2.76
CA LEU A 29 -54.09 -48.97 4.13
C LEU A 29 -52.72 -49.62 4.36
N LYS A 30 -52.23 -50.40 3.39
CA LYS A 30 -50.90 -51.02 3.45
C LYS A 30 -49.77 -49.99 3.41
N LYS A 31 -49.92 -48.94 2.59
CA LYS A 31 -48.97 -47.81 2.54
C LYS A 31 -48.98 -46.97 3.82
N LEU A 32 -50.12 -46.88 4.51
CA LEU A 32 -50.23 -46.16 5.80
C LEU A 32 -49.60 -46.95 6.95
N MET A 33 -49.80 -48.27 6.98
CA MET A 33 -49.20 -49.16 7.98
C MET A 33 -47.66 -49.20 7.84
N ASN A 34 -47.13 -49.28 6.62
CA ASN A 34 -45.69 -49.24 6.38
C ASN A 34 -45.05 -47.87 6.73
N ARG A 35 -45.80 -46.78 6.53
CA ARG A 35 -45.33 -45.42 6.86
C ARG A 35 -45.40 -45.09 8.35
N ALA A 36 -46.23 -45.82 9.10
CA ALA A 36 -46.27 -45.76 10.56
C ALA A 36 -45.11 -46.55 11.18
N SER A 37 -44.72 -47.69 10.57
CA SER A 37 -43.56 -48.47 11.02
C SER A 37 -42.21 -47.84 10.68
N GLU A 38 -42.09 -47.09 9.56
CA GLU A 38 -40.86 -46.34 9.25
C GLU A 38 -40.68 -45.08 10.11
N LYS A 39 -41.77 -44.47 10.59
CA LYS A 39 -41.68 -43.28 11.45
C LYS A 39 -41.22 -43.59 12.87
N GLN A 40 -41.38 -44.82 13.36
CA GLN A 40 -40.92 -45.18 14.69
C GLN A 40 -39.44 -45.59 14.75
N THR A 41 -38.80 -45.90 13.62
CA THR A 41 -37.36 -46.19 13.57
C THR A 41 -36.50 -44.97 13.21
N GLU A 42 -37.04 -43.92 12.59
CA GLU A 42 -36.30 -42.67 12.32
C GLU A 42 -36.31 -41.65 13.47
N GLU A 43 -37.13 -41.83 14.50
CA GLU A 43 -37.29 -40.85 15.58
C GLU A 43 -36.38 -41.10 16.81
N ALA A 44 -35.65 -42.22 16.83
CA ALA A 44 -34.68 -42.51 17.90
C ALA A 44 -33.26 -41.92 17.64
N ASP A 45 -32.92 -41.57 16.39
CA ASP A 45 -31.55 -41.15 15.98
C ASP A 45 -31.40 -39.66 15.64
N LYS A 46 -32.44 -38.85 15.81
CA LYS A 46 -32.41 -37.40 15.55
C LYS A 46 -31.64 -36.55 16.57
N PRO A 47 -31.64 -36.81 17.90
CA PRO A 47 -30.89 -35.95 18.83
C PRO A 47 -29.36 -36.16 18.74
N ALA A 48 -28.90 -37.34 18.31
CA ALA A 48 -27.49 -37.67 18.25
C ALA A 48 -26.77 -37.13 16.99
N THR A 49 -27.51 -36.91 15.90
CA THR A 49 -26.96 -36.44 14.62
C THR A 49 -26.92 -34.91 14.52
N GLU A 50 -27.88 -34.21 15.12
CA GLU A 50 -27.89 -32.74 15.21
C GLU A 50 -26.89 -32.19 16.24
N ALA A 51 -26.73 -32.86 17.40
CA ALA A 51 -25.73 -32.49 18.40
C ALA A 51 -24.29 -32.63 17.84
N LYS A 52 -23.99 -33.74 17.13
CA LYS A 52 -22.69 -33.93 16.47
C LYS A 52 -22.42 -32.91 15.36
N ALA A 53 -23.46 -32.42 14.67
CA ALA A 53 -23.32 -31.38 13.64
C ALA A 53 -23.11 -29.97 14.24
N ALA A 54 -23.71 -29.68 15.40
CA ALA A 54 -23.49 -28.45 16.14
C ALA A 54 -22.07 -28.40 16.75
N ASP A 55 -21.63 -29.49 17.38
CA ASP A 55 -20.28 -29.61 17.96
C ASP A 55 -19.18 -29.52 16.88
N ALA A 56 -19.42 -30.08 15.69
CA ALA A 56 -18.52 -29.96 14.55
C ALA A 56 -18.42 -28.53 13.99
N LYS A 57 -19.52 -27.74 14.04
CA LYS A 57 -19.52 -26.33 13.63
C LYS A 57 -18.78 -25.45 14.63
N VAL A 58 -19.00 -25.65 15.93
CA VAL A 58 -18.29 -24.92 17.01
C VAL A 58 -16.79 -25.20 16.96
N ALA A 59 -16.38 -26.47 16.77
CA ALA A 59 -14.98 -26.84 16.60
C ALA A 59 -14.34 -26.22 15.34
N SER A 60 -15.10 -26.10 14.24
CA SER A 60 -14.66 -25.46 13.00
C SER A 60 -14.47 -23.94 13.17
N ASP A 61 -15.37 -23.28 13.88
CA ASP A 61 -15.30 -21.84 14.13
C ASP A 61 -14.21 -21.49 15.15
N GLU A 62 -13.98 -22.32 16.18
CA GLU A 62 -12.81 -22.21 17.05
C GLU A 62 -11.49 -22.38 16.27
N ALA A 63 -11.44 -23.35 15.35
CA ALA A 63 -10.26 -23.57 14.52
C ALA A 63 -10.01 -22.39 13.56
N LYS A 64 -11.06 -21.76 13.02
CA LYS A 64 -10.94 -20.54 12.21
C LYS A 64 -10.48 -19.35 13.04
N MET A 65 -11.00 -19.18 14.26
CA MET A 65 -10.59 -18.10 15.17
C MET A 65 -9.14 -18.26 15.63
N ARG A 66 -8.69 -19.49 15.92
CA ARG A 66 -7.27 -19.78 16.22
C ARG A 66 -6.37 -19.50 15.02
N LYS A 67 -6.78 -19.90 13.81
CA LYS A 67 -6.05 -19.54 12.58
C LYS A 67 -6.00 -18.02 12.38
N ALA A 68 -7.12 -17.32 12.50
CA ALA A 68 -7.17 -15.85 12.40
C ALA A 68 -6.28 -15.16 13.44
N ALA A 69 -6.27 -15.63 14.69
CA ALA A 69 -5.39 -15.13 15.73
C ALA A 69 -3.90 -15.36 15.40
N THR A 70 -3.53 -16.51 14.83
CA THR A 70 -2.15 -16.76 14.39
C THR A 70 -1.74 -15.88 13.20
N PHE A 71 -2.64 -15.60 12.27
CA PHE A 71 -2.39 -14.66 11.16
C PHE A 71 -2.24 -13.22 11.68
N ALA A 72 -3.11 -12.78 12.60
CA ALA A 72 -3.02 -11.47 13.23
C ALA A 72 -1.71 -11.30 14.01
N ALA A 73 -1.28 -12.33 14.77
CA ALA A 73 0.00 -12.31 15.48
C ALA A 73 1.20 -12.24 14.52
N ARG A 74 1.15 -12.94 13.37
CA ARG A 74 2.19 -12.87 12.34
C ARG A 74 2.23 -11.51 11.64
N GLU A 75 1.07 -10.91 11.38
CA GLU A 75 0.97 -9.57 10.80
C GLU A 75 1.46 -8.49 11.76
N ALA A 76 1.13 -8.59 13.06
CA ALA A 76 1.63 -7.71 14.10
C ALA A 76 3.16 -7.80 14.23
N ARG A 77 3.74 -9.01 14.18
CA ARG A 77 5.20 -9.20 14.15
C ARG A 77 5.84 -8.57 12.91
N ARG A 78 5.21 -8.68 11.74
CA ARG A 78 5.69 -8.04 10.51
C ARG A 78 5.63 -6.50 10.61
N LYS A 79 4.53 -5.95 11.13
CA LYS A 79 4.38 -4.50 11.37
C LYS A 79 5.42 -3.98 12.37
N ALA A 80 5.63 -4.69 13.48
CA ALA A 80 6.64 -4.32 14.47
C ALA A 80 8.08 -4.40 13.90
N MET A 81 8.37 -5.37 13.02
CA MET A 81 9.66 -5.43 12.34
C MET A 81 9.87 -4.25 11.38
N LEU A 82 8.83 -3.86 10.62
CA LEU A 82 8.88 -2.69 9.73
C LEU A 82 9.09 -1.40 10.52
N GLN A 83 8.35 -1.19 11.62
CA GLN A 83 8.54 -0.04 12.51
C GLN A 83 9.97 0.02 13.05
N LYS A 84 10.54 -1.10 13.51
CA LYS A 84 11.95 -1.13 13.94
C LYS A 84 12.93 -0.79 12.81
N GLN A 85 12.64 -1.18 11.57
CA GLN A 85 13.48 -0.80 10.44
C GLN A 85 13.35 0.69 10.10
N GLU A 86 12.15 1.25 10.17
CA GLU A 86 11.90 2.67 9.99
C GLU A 86 12.58 3.51 11.08
N GLU A 87 12.46 3.12 12.34
CA GLU A 87 13.16 3.75 13.46
C GLU A 87 14.69 3.73 13.31
N LYS A 88 15.24 2.61 12.82
CA LYS A 88 16.68 2.55 12.51
C LYS A 88 17.04 3.52 11.39
N ARG A 89 16.26 3.56 10.31
CA ARG A 89 16.49 4.48 9.19
C ARG A 89 16.37 5.95 9.60
N THR A 90 15.40 6.30 10.45
CA THR A 90 15.25 7.68 10.93
C THR A 90 16.38 8.08 11.86
N ARG A 91 16.84 7.18 12.74
CA ARG A 91 18.03 7.42 13.57
C ARG A 91 19.30 7.58 12.74
N GLU A 92 19.51 6.71 11.76
CA GLU A 92 20.64 6.81 10.84
C GLU A 92 20.60 8.11 10.01
N ALA A 93 19.41 8.51 9.54
CA ALA A 93 19.25 9.78 8.83
C ALA A 93 19.53 10.98 9.75
N ALA A 94 19.04 10.98 10.99
CA ALA A 94 19.31 12.02 11.97
C ALA A 94 20.82 12.10 12.31
N ALA A 95 21.48 10.94 12.48
CA ALA A 95 22.92 10.87 12.71
C ALA A 95 23.73 11.42 11.52
N LYS A 96 23.31 11.13 10.28
CA LYS A 96 23.94 11.71 9.08
C LYS A 96 23.83 13.23 9.05
N VAL A 97 22.65 13.78 9.34
CA VAL A 97 22.45 15.24 9.41
C VAL A 97 23.27 15.85 10.56
N ALA A 98 23.37 15.18 11.70
CA ALA A 98 24.21 15.62 12.81
C ALA A 98 25.72 15.54 12.49
N ALA A 99 26.15 14.67 11.58
CA ALA A 99 27.53 14.62 11.11
C ALA A 99 27.83 15.67 10.03
N MET A 100 26.81 16.22 9.35
CA MET A 100 27.03 17.18 8.26
C MET A 100 27.51 18.54 8.79
N PRO A 101 28.67 19.04 8.35
CA PRO A 101 29.12 20.37 8.74
C PRO A 101 28.13 21.42 8.22
N VAL A 102 27.77 22.38 9.08
CA VAL A 102 27.02 23.56 8.65
C VAL A 102 27.97 24.40 7.78
N PRO A 103 27.59 24.77 6.55
CA PRO A 103 28.42 25.61 5.69
C PRO A 103 28.75 26.95 6.36
N ASP A 104 29.98 27.43 6.20
CA ASP A 104 30.42 28.66 6.88
C ASP A 104 29.63 29.90 6.42
N ALA A 105 29.14 29.89 5.18
CA ALA A 105 28.22 30.91 4.67
C ALA A 105 26.91 30.96 5.47
N VAL A 106 26.37 29.81 5.87
CA VAL A 106 25.17 29.72 6.73
C VAL A 106 25.47 30.19 8.14
N LYS A 107 26.63 29.79 8.71
CA LYS A 107 27.06 30.27 10.03
C LYS A 107 27.17 31.79 10.04
N ALA A 108 27.81 32.38 9.02
CA ALA A 108 27.97 33.82 8.88
C ALA A 108 26.62 34.55 8.72
N ALA A 109 25.66 33.95 8.02
CA ALA A 109 24.32 34.52 7.89
C ALA A 109 23.56 34.50 9.23
N LEU A 110 23.68 33.41 10.00
CA LEU A 110 23.06 33.27 11.33
C LEU A 110 23.69 34.22 12.36
N THR A 111 25.02 34.35 12.37
CA THR A 111 25.71 35.27 13.29
C THR A 111 25.41 36.73 12.97
N LYS A 112 25.32 37.10 11.67
CA LYS A 112 24.89 38.44 11.25
C LYS A 112 23.45 38.77 11.66
N ALA A 113 22.60 37.75 11.81
CA ALA A 113 21.24 37.91 12.29
C ALA A 113 21.14 37.98 13.82
N GLY A 114 22.25 37.88 14.55
CA GLY A 114 22.26 37.94 16.02
C GLY A 114 21.70 36.70 16.71
N LEU A 115 21.63 35.56 16.01
CA LEU A 115 21.08 34.31 16.55
C LEU A 115 22.13 33.57 17.41
N PRO A 116 21.70 32.82 18.44
CA PRO A 116 22.60 32.12 19.35
C PRO A 116 23.51 31.14 18.61
N THR A 117 24.81 31.19 18.91
CA THR A 117 25.85 30.42 18.20
C THR A 117 26.12 29.04 18.79
N GLU A 118 25.54 28.71 19.94
CA GLU A 118 25.83 27.45 20.64
C GLU A 118 25.31 26.24 19.85
N ASP A 119 24.07 26.31 19.35
CA ASP A 119 23.47 25.25 18.54
C ASP A 119 22.86 25.81 17.24
N LEU A 120 23.72 26.26 16.32
CA LEU A 120 23.33 26.82 15.01
C LEU A 120 22.35 25.95 14.22
N ARG A 121 22.28 24.64 14.51
CA ARG A 121 21.41 23.67 13.84
C ARG A 121 19.97 23.70 14.34
N THR A 122 19.75 23.95 15.63
CA THR A 122 18.43 23.94 16.26
C THR A 122 17.77 25.32 16.25
N VAL A 123 18.52 26.35 15.87
CA VAL A 123 18.02 27.72 15.71
C VAL A 123 16.80 27.72 14.77
N ALA A 124 15.69 28.24 15.29
CA ALA A 124 14.47 28.48 14.54
C ALA A 124 14.65 29.66 13.57
N LEU A 125 14.20 29.47 12.34
CA LEU A 125 14.21 30.46 11.26
C LEU A 125 12.82 31.06 11.07
N ASP A 126 12.30 31.71 12.11
CA ASP A 126 10.94 32.29 12.10
C ASP A 126 10.87 33.59 11.29
N ASP A 127 11.94 34.40 11.30
CA ASP A 127 12.02 35.61 10.49
C ASP A 127 12.26 35.27 9.02
N LEU A 128 11.31 35.64 8.17
CA LEU A 128 11.35 35.41 6.73
C LEU A 128 12.58 36.05 6.06
N ALA A 129 13.01 37.23 6.51
CA ALA A 129 14.16 37.93 5.94
C ALA A 129 15.46 37.17 6.26
N VAL A 130 15.60 36.66 7.48
CA VAL A 130 16.74 35.86 7.90
C VAL A 130 16.73 34.49 7.21
N LYS A 131 15.57 33.82 7.18
CA LYS A 131 15.37 32.55 6.48
C LYS A 131 15.75 32.66 5.00
N GLY A 132 15.31 33.71 4.32
CA GLY A 132 15.65 33.97 2.92
C GLY A 132 17.15 34.10 2.69
N LYS A 133 17.85 34.86 3.55
CA LYS A 133 19.31 35.03 3.46
C LYS A 133 20.05 33.71 3.72
N VAL A 134 19.66 32.97 4.75
CA VAL A 134 20.27 31.69 5.11
C VAL A 134 20.09 30.66 3.98
N VAL A 135 18.88 30.55 3.44
CA VAL A 135 18.58 29.65 2.32
C VAL A 135 19.37 30.04 1.06
N ALA A 136 19.43 31.33 0.73
CA ALA A 136 20.17 31.81 -0.43
C ALA A 136 21.68 31.53 -0.31
N SER A 137 22.27 31.88 0.83
CA SER A 137 23.68 31.60 1.12
C SER A 137 23.98 30.09 1.11
N PHE A 138 23.04 29.27 1.58
CA PHE A 138 23.16 27.82 1.49
C PHE A 138 23.17 27.35 0.03
N MET A 139 22.14 27.69 -0.76
CA MET A 139 22.01 27.26 -2.16
C MET A 139 23.22 27.66 -3.01
N GLU A 140 23.78 28.85 -2.76
CA GLU A 140 24.98 29.34 -3.42
C GLU A 140 26.22 28.50 -3.04
N SER A 141 26.43 28.24 -1.75
CA SER A 141 27.58 27.49 -1.25
C SER A 141 27.54 26.00 -1.57
N SER A 142 26.36 25.38 -1.53
CA SER A 142 26.19 23.93 -1.70
C SER A 142 25.84 23.52 -3.13
N GLN A 143 25.57 24.49 -4.01
CA GLN A 143 25.06 24.28 -5.37
C GLN A 143 23.80 23.38 -5.43
N VAL A 144 22.99 23.42 -4.37
CA VAL A 144 21.74 22.65 -4.28
C VAL A 144 20.57 23.58 -4.55
N LEU A 145 19.75 23.25 -5.56
CA LEU A 145 18.56 24.04 -5.90
C LEU A 145 17.34 23.54 -5.13
N LEU A 146 16.87 24.34 -4.17
CA LEU A 146 15.64 24.06 -3.40
C LEU A 146 14.40 24.56 -4.14
N SER A 147 13.36 23.73 -4.15
CA SER A 147 12.02 24.09 -4.63
C SER A 147 11.30 24.97 -3.60
N HIS A 148 10.33 25.76 -4.06
CA HIS A 148 9.54 26.62 -3.16
C HIS A 148 8.86 25.82 -2.03
N THR A 149 8.37 24.62 -2.32
CA THR A 149 7.74 23.73 -1.34
C THR A 149 8.72 23.22 -0.28
N GLU A 150 9.98 22.98 -0.64
CA GLU A 150 11.00 22.62 0.34
C GLU A 150 11.35 23.82 1.22
N ILE A 151 11.48 25.01 0.62
CA ILE A 151 11.81 26.24 1.35
C ILE A 151 10.74 26.59 2.39
N THR A 152 9.45 26.40 2.07
CA THR A 152 8.36 26.66 3.02
C THR A 152 8.38 25.70 4.20
N GLN A 153 8.77 24.44 3.99
CA GLN A 153 8.84 23.41 5.04
C GLN A 153 10.05 23.52 5.97
N ILE A 154 11.10 24.25 5.59
CA ILE A 154 12.30 24.44 6.42
C ILE A 154 11.95 25.33 7.62
N GLN A 155 12.14 24.82 8.84
CA GLN A 155 11.96 25.59 10.07
C GLN A 155 13.29 25.87 10.78
N THR A 156 14.26 24.98 10.64
CA THR A 156 15.58 25.09 11.27
C THR A 156 16.71 24.91 10.27
N ALA A 157 17.94 25.28 10.65
CA ALA A 157 19.11 24.99 9.82
C ALA A 157 19.35 23.47 9.68
N ALA A 158 18.96 22.66 10.67
CA ALA A 158 18.96 21.20 10.56
C ALA A 158 18.00 20.69 9.48
N ASP A 159 16.81 21.28 9.35
CA ASP A 159 15.87 20.94 8.28
C ASP A 159 16.43 21.26 6.91
N LEU A 160 17.14 22.38 6.78
CA LEU A 160 17.81 22.77 5.55
C LEU A 160 18.92 21.78 5.15
N LEU A 161 19.75 21.34 6.10
CA LEU A 161 20.75 20.28 5.84
C LEU A 161 20.08 18.94 5.48
N ARG A 162 19.00 18.58 6.20
CA ARG A 162 18.24 17.36 5.95
C ARG A 162 17.63 17.35 4.54
N THR A 163 16.93 18.41 4.16
CA THR A 163 16.30 18.55 2.83
C THR A 163 17.34 18.56 1.72
N ALA A 164 18.49 19.18 1.94
CA ALA A 164 19.60 19.16 0.98
C ALA A 164 20.24 17.78 0.81
N SER A 165 20.27 16.96 1.86
CA SER A 165 20.86 15.61 1.84
C SER A 165 20.03 14.57 1.07
N LEU A 166 18.77 14.89 0.74
CA LEU A 166 17.91 13.98 0.00
C LEU A 166 18.44 13.79 -1.43
N PRO A 167 18.44 12.55 -1.95
CA PRO A 167 18.84 12.29 -3.33
C PRO A 167 17.88 13.00 -4.28
N ARG A 168 18.41 13.88 -5.13
CA ARG A 168 17.61 14.65 -6.09
C ARG A 168 17.73 14.06 -7.47
N ALA A 169 16.59 13.82 -8.10
CA ALA A 169 16.55 13.53 -9.52
C ALA A 169 17.05 14.75 -10.31
N PRO A 170 17.80 14.56 -11.40
CA PRO A 170 18.22 15.66 -12.26
C PRO A 170 17.00 16.43 -12.77
N ILE A 171 17.07 17.76 -12.76
CA ILE A 171 15.99 18.61 -13.28
C ILE A 171 16.02 18.53 -14.81
N ILE A 172 15.21 17.63 -15.36
CA ILE A 172 15.07 17.45 -16.81
C ILE A 172 13.95 18.37 -17.30
N LYS A 173 14.33 19.47 -17.95
CA LYS A 173 13.38 20.48 -18.46
C LYS A 173 12.53 19.98 -19.63
N HIS A 174 13.03 19.03 -20.41
CA HIS A 174 12.35 18.55 -21.62
C HIS A 174 11.47 17.32 -21.33
N PRO A 175 10.15 17.38 -21.58
CA PRO A 175 9.22 16.32 -21.16
C PRO A 175 9.51 14.96 -21.82
N VAL A 176 9.93 14.95 -23.08
CA VAL A 176 10.32 13.71 -23.78
C VAL A 176 11.59 13.11 -23.19
N ALA A 177 12.57 13.95 -22.83
CA ALA A 177 13.81 13.47 -22.23
C ALA A 177 13.55 12.88 -20.84
N LYS A 178 12.64 13.52 -20.08
CA LYS A 178 12.18 13.03 -18.78
C LYS A 178 11.52 11.66 -18.93
N TRP A 179 10.56 11.53 -19.85
CA TRP A 179 9.88 10.27 -20.12
C TRP A 179 10.87 9.14 -20.46
N PHE A 180 11.84 9.40 -21.34
CA PHE A 180 12.85 8.38 -21.70
C PHE A 180 13.72 7.96 -20.53
N LEU A 181 14.17 8.92 -19.71
CA LEU A 181 15.00 8.62 -18.53
C LEU A 181 14.21 7.85 -17.46
N ASP A 182 12.94 8.19 -17.27
CA ASP A 182 12.03 7.46 -16.37
C ASP A 182 11.82 6.01 -16.85
N GLN A 183 11.63 5.81 -18.16
CA GLN A 183 11.49 4.50 -18.79
C GLN A 183 12.77 3.65 -18.72
N GLN A 184 13.94 4.29 -18.85
CA GLN A 184 15.24 3.65 -18.70
C GLN A 184 15.48 3.21 -17.25
N ALA A 185 15.18 4.09 -16.28
CA ALA A 185 15.26 3.76 -14.86
C ALA A 185 14.29 2.63 -14.48
N ALA A 186 13.11 2.59 -15.10
CA ALA A 186 12.11 1.54 -14.93
C ALA A 186 12.44 0.23 -15.69
N LYS A 187 13.56 0.17 -16.44
CA LYS A 187 13.96 -0.97 -17.29
C LYS A 187 12.88 -1.39 -18.31
N GLN A 188 12.09 -0.44 -18.79
CA GLN A 188 11.02 -0.67 -19.77
C GLN A 188 11.50 -0.47 -21.22
N LEU A 189 12.69 0.12 -21.42
CA LEU A 189 13.29 0.28 -22.75
C LEU A 189 14.04 -1.00 -23.19
N PRO A 190 13.94 -1.39 -24.46
CA PRO A 190 14.78 -2.42 -25.04
C PRO A 190 16.28 -2.11 -24.86
N PRO A 191 17.16 -3.11 -24.67
CA PRO A 191 18.58 -2.89 -24.38
C PRO A 191 19.35 -2.21 -25.52
N ASN A 192 18.80 -2.20 -26.73
CA ASN A 192 19.32 -1.53 -27.92
C ASN A 192 18.84 -0.07 -28.06
N VAL A 193 18.00 0.43 -27.16
CA VAL A 193 17.51 1.81 -27.17
C VAL A 193 18.09 2.55 -25.96
N MET A 194 18.96 3.53 -26.22
CA MET A 194 19.48 4.43 -25.19
C MET A 194 19.13 5.87 -25.52
N PHE A 195 18.63 6.59 -24.52
CA PHE A 195 18.44 8.03 -24.64
C PHE A 195 19.78 8.74 -24.45
N VAL A 196 20.23 9.43 -25.50
CA VAL A 196 21.39 10.31 -25.42
C VAL A 196 20.88 11.75 -25.40
N PRO A 197 21.03 12.49 -24.28
CA PRO A 197 20.61 13.89 -24.23
C PRO A 197 21.38 14.70 -25.29
N PHE A 198 20.62 15.41 -26.13
CA PHE A 198 21.18 16.22 -27.20
C PHE A 198 22.02 17.36 -26.61
N ASN A 199 23.32 17.34 -26.87
CA ASN A 199 24.22 18.45 -26.57
C ASN A 199 24.78 19.03 -27.88
N LYS A 200 24.57 20.33 -28.10
CA LYS A 200 24.99 21.03 -29.33
C LYS A 200 26.50 20.90 -29.57
N SER A 201 27.31 20.84 -28.52
CA SER A 201 28.77 20.68 -28.63
C SER A 201 29.21 19.26 -29.01
N LYS A 202 28.37 18.24 -28.79
CA LYS A 202 28.66 16.82 -29.11
C LYS A 202 27.98 16.33 -30.40
N LYS A 203 27.39 17.24 -31.19
CA LYS A 203 26.69 16.93 -32.46
C LYS A 203 27.55 16.12 -33.45
N LEU A 204 28.88 16.26 -33.38
CA LEU A 204 29.85 15.58 -34.25
C LEU A 204 30.25 14.18 -33.78
N GLU A 205 30.06 13.82 -32.51
CA GLU A 205 30.42 12.49 -31.98
C GLU A 205 29.35 11.44 -32.31
N LEU A 206 28.08 11.85 -32.41
CA LEU A 206 26.96 10.97 -32.77
C LEU A 206 27.02 10.48 -34.22
N ARG A 207 27.74 11.17 -35.11
CA ARG A 207 27.97 10.72 -36.50
C ARG A 207 29.10 9.70 -36.64
N LYS A 208 29.86 9.41 -35.58
CA LYS A 208 30.98 8.46 -35.60
C LYS A 208 30.61 7.07 -35.07
N LEU A 209 29.38 6.91 -34.58
CA LEU A 209 28.85 5.65 -34.03
C LEU A 209 28.00 4.87 -35.05
N PHE A 210 27.97 5.31 -36.31
CA PHE A 210 27.40 4.61 -37.46
C PHE A 210 28.36 4.69 -38.63
#